data_AF-M3B9G5-F1
#
_entry.id   AF-M3B9G5-F1
#
_cell.length_a   1.000
_cell.length_b   1.000
_cell.length_c   1.000
_cell.angle_alpha   90.00
_cell.angle_beta   90.00
_cell.angle_gamma   90.00
#
_symmetry.space_group_name_H-M   'P 1'
#
loop_
_entity.id
_entity.type
_entity.pdbx_description
1 polymer ?
#
loop_
_entity_poly.entity_id
_entity_poly.type
_entity_poly.pdbx_seq_one_letter_code
_entity_poly.pdbx_strand_id
1 'polypeptide(L)'
;MSLLPRTIPDAAQAQLRDVLAAAGVGLGGTKPGTRVTLLATYRGTTWELTYLGHGIVWRATGPGHEHGTGVFTDDAADLITSATDAARPALTAASAPAGEPAAPRTYAGIAVPALVLQHWNEPLGDGWRLGVRTTLAAS
;
A
#
# COMPACT_ATOMS: atom_id res chain seq x y z
N MET A 1 16.76 5.21 27.94
CA MET A 1 15.44 5.16 28.59
C MET A 1 14.37 5.37 27.53
N SER A 2 13.33 4.54 27.47
CA SER A 2 12.24 4.73 26.50
C SER A 2 11.43 5.98 26.86
N LEU A 3 11.24 6.88 25.89
CA LEU A 3 10.49 8.14 26.04
C LEU A 3 8.97 7.94 25.90
N LEU A 4 8.53 6.72 25.61
CA LEU A 4 7.10 6.43 25.42
C LEU A 4 6.37 6.27 26.76
N PRO A 5 5.08 6.65 26.81
CA PRO A 5 4.21 6.34 27.93
C PRO A 5 4.23 4.84 28.26
N ARG A 6 3.99 4.50 29.53
CA ARG A 6 3.93 3.09 29.97
C ARG A 6 2.59 2.42 29.68
N THR A 7 1.52 3.21 29.60
CA THR A 7 0.13 2.79 29.40
C THR A 7 -0.64 3.87 28.65
N ILE A 8 -1.78 3.49 28.08
CA ILE A 8 -2.73 4.41 27.45
C ILE A 8 -3.74 4.84 28.52
N PRO A 9 -3.99 6.14 28.74
CA PRO A 9 -5.07 6.59 29.60
C PRO A 9 -6.45 6.15 29.08
N ASP A 10 -7.35 5.73 29.98
CA ASP A 10 -8.69 5.26 29.61
C ASP A 10 -9.50 6.29 28.81
N ALA A 11 -9.37 7.58 29.16
CA ALA A 11 -10.04 8.67 28.45
C ALA A 11 -9.57 8.79 26.99
N ALA A 12 -8.27 8.68 26.74
CA ALA A 12 -7.71 8.71 25.39
C ALA A 12 -8.14 7.49 24.57
N GLN A 13 -8.19 6.32 25.21
CA GLN A 13 -8.70 5.10 24.57
C GLN A 13 -10.20 5.17 24.27
N ALA A 14 -10.99 5.77 25.15
CA ALA A 14 -12.42 5.99 24.94
C ALA A 14 -12.68 6.94 23.77
N GLN A 15 -12.02 8.10 23.76
CA GLN A 15 -12.15 9.05 22.66
C GLN A 15 -11.74 8.44 21.32
N LEU A 16 -10.62 7.72 21.26
CA LEU A 16 -10.19 7.03 20.03
C LEU A 16 -11.23 5.99 19.59
N ARG A 17 -11.80 5.23 20.52
CA ARG A 17 -12.84 4.25 20.19
C ARG A 17 -14.05 4.91 19.56
N ASP A 18 -14.52 6.03 20.13
CA ASP A 18 -15.72 6.72 19.65
C ASP A 18 -15.50 7.31 18.25
N VAL A 19 -14.35 7.95 18.02
CA VAL A 19 -13.97 8.49 16.69
C VAL A 19 -13.89 7.39 15.63
N LEU A 20 -13.20 6.28 15.95
CA LEU A 20 -13.06 5.17 15.01
C LEU A 20 -14.40 4.48 14.73
N ALA A 21 -15.24 4.30 15.75
CA ALA A 21 -16.57 3.70 15.61
C ALA A 21 -17.48 4.54 14.71
N ALA A 22 -17.43 5.88 14.81
CA ALA A 22 -18.19 6.78 13.95
C ALA A 22 -17.86 6.62 12.46
N ALA A 23 -16.61 6.24 12.14
CA ALA A 23 -16.15 5.96 10.78
C ALA A 23 -16.25 4.48 10.35
N GLY A 24 -16.82 3.61 11.20
CA GLY A 24 -16.91 2.18 10.94
C GLY A 24 -15.56 1.44 11.00
N VAL A 25 -14.56 2.03 11.65
CA VAL A 25 -13.26 1.39 11.90
C VAL A 25 -13.37 0.59 13.20
N GLY A 26 -13.11 -0.71 13.12
CA GLY A 26 -13.14 -1.60 14.29
C GLY A 26 -11.87 -1.44 15.12
N LEU A 27 -11.99 -0.93 16.34
CA LEU A 27 -10.88 -0.92 17.30
C LEU A 27 -10.82 -2.26 18.04
N GLY A 28 -9.73 -2.99 17.82
CA GLY A 28 -9.42 -4.25 18.49
C GLY A 28 -8.64 -4.06 19.79
N GLY A 29 -8.06 -5.16 20.26
CA GLY A 29 -7.25 -5.19 21.47
C GLY A 29 -5.86 -4.57 21.32
N THR A 30 -5.13 -4.55 22.42
CA THR A 30 -3.73 -4.15 22.45
C THR A 30 -2.86 -5.19 21.73
N LYS A 31 -1.93 -4.74 20.91
CA LYS A 31 -0.97 -5.61 20.22
C LYS A 31 -0.12 -6.37 21.26
N PRO A 32 0.07 -7.70 21.12
CA PRO A 32 0.93 -8.46 22.01
C PRO A 32 2.35 -7.89 22.11
N GLY A 33 2.92 -7.87 23.31
CA GLY A 33 4.27 -7.36 23.56
C GLY A 33 4.37 -5.84 23.75
N THR A 34 3.26 -5.10 23.65
CA THR A 34 3.20 -3.67 23.92
C THR A 34 1.96 -3.33 24.75
N ARG A 35 2.06 -2.26 25.54
CA ARG A 35 0.94 -1.74 26.37
C ARG A 35 0.37 -0.44 25.83
N VAL A 36 0.95 0.08 24.74
CA VAL A 36 0.62 1.39 24.17
C VAL A 36 0.22 1.33 22.70
N THR A 37 0.17 0.14 22.10
CA THR A 37 -0.22 -0.01 20.70
C THR A 37 -1.55 -0.77 20.61
N LEU A 38 -2.55 -0.13 20.04
CA LEU A 38 -3.84 -0.73 19.73
C LEU A 38 -3.87 -1.18 18.27
N LEU A 39 -4.66 -2.21 17.98
CA LEU A 39 -4.92 -2.65 16.62
C LEU A 39 -6.27 -2.13 16.16
N ALA A 40 -6.32 -1.44 15.02
CA ALA A 40 -7.56 -1.04 14.37
C ALA A 40 -7.72 -1.81 13.05
N THR A 41 -8.95 -2.09 12.64
CA THR A 41 -9.24 -2.80 11.38
C THR A 41 -10.30 -2.05 10.59
N TYR A 42 -10.03 -1.80 9.32
CA TYR A 42 -10.97 -1.22 8.37
C TYR A 42 -10.89 -1.96 7.05
N ARG A 43 -12.02 -2.44 6.54
CA ARG A 43 -12.12 -3.21 5.27
C ARG A 43 -11.13 -4.38 5.15
N GLY A 44 -10.82 -5.05 6.27
CA GLY A 44 -9.88 -6.17 6.33
C GLY A 44 -8.41 -5.77 6.42
N THR A 45 -8.09 -4.47 6.41
CA THR A 45 -6.74 -3.95 6.64
C THR A 45 -6.54 -3.64 8.11
N THR A 46 -5.47 -4.17 8.70
CA THR A 46 -5.07 -3.89 10.07
C THR A 46 -4.10 -2.71 10.13
N TRP A 47 -4.34 -1.82 11.09
CA TRP A 47 -3.54 -0.65 11.43
C TRP A 47 -3.05 -0.75 12.86
N GLU A 48 -1.84 -0.24 13.12
CA GLU A 48 -1.28 -0.13 14.46
C GLU A 48 -1.34 1.33 14.91
N LEU A 49 -1.94 1.57 16.08
CA LEU A 49 -2.06 2.89 16.69
C LEU A 49 -1.27 2.91 17.99
N THR A 50 -0.07 3.49 17.96
CA THR A 50 0.80 3.61 19.14
C THR A 50 0.62 4.95 19.82
N TYR A 51 0.21 4.95 21.09
CA TYR A 51 0.06 6.16 21.89
C TYR A 51 1.42 6.79 22.18
N LEU A 52 1.59 8.07 21.82
CA LEU A 52 2.86 8.79 21.98
C LEU A 52 2.90 9.70 23.21
N GLY A 53 1.74 10.02 23.80
CA GLY A 53 1.64 10.93 24.94
C GLY A 53 0.91 12.23 24.60
N HIS A 54 0.74 13.10 25.60
CA HIS A 54 -0.02 14.37 25.50
C HIS A 54 -1.52 14.21 25.17
N GLY A 55 -2.16 13.18 25.72
CA GLY A 55 -3.63 13.06 25.80
C GLY A 55 -4.31 12.61 24.51
N ILE A 56 -3.77 12.93 23.33
CA ILE A 56 -4.46 12.71 22.05
C ILE A 56 -3.57 12.36 20.86
N VAL A 57 -2.24 12.23 21.03
CA VAL A 57 -1.31 11.96 19.91
C VAL A 57 -1.02 10.48 19.75
N TRP A 58 -1.20 9.99 18.53
CA TRP A 58 -0.98 8.62 18.11
C TRP A 58 0.03 8.56 16.97
N ARG A 59 0.78 7.46 16.89
CA ARG A 59 1.48 7.05 15.68
C ARG A 59 0.65 5.97 15.01
N ALA A 60 0.13 6.26 13.82
CA ALA A 60 -0.58 5.31 12.98
C ALA A 60 0.37 4.68 11.97
N THR A 61 0.45 3.35 11.98
CA THR A 61 1.22 2.57 11.01
C THR A 61 0.28 1.64 10.25
N GLY A 62 0.34 1.68 8.93
CA GLY A 62 -0.53 0.93 8.02
C GLY A 62 -0.05 1.05 6.58
N PRO A 63 -0.83 0.60 5.59
CA PRO A 63 -0.45 0.68 4.18
C PRO A 63 -0.19 2.13 3.73
N GLY A 64 0.95 2.37 3.06
CA GLY A 64 1.39 3.70 2.65
C GLY A 64 1.97 4.56 3.80
N HIS A 65 1.99 4.02 5.01
CA HIS A 65 2.45 4.67 6.24
C HIS A 65 3.33 3.71 7.05
N GLU A 66 4.27 3.02 6.41
CA GLU A 66 5.09 1.96 7.01
C GLU A 66 6.06 2.50 8.08
N HIS A 67 6.49 3.76 7.92
CA HIS A 67 7.30 4.46 8.91
C HIS A 67 6.48 5.06 10.04
N GLY A 68 5.15 4.97 9.96
CA GLY A 68 4.19 5.52 10.89
C GLY A 68 4.04 7.04 10.78
N THR A 69 2.82 7.52 10.96
CA THR A 69 2.45 8.93 10.86
C THR A 69 1.85 9.40 12.18
N GLY A 70 2.32 10.55 12.67
CA GLY A 70 1.74 11.20 13.83
C GLY A 70 0.37 11.75 13.51
N VAL A 71 -0.63 11.46 14.32
CA VAL A 71 -2.02 11.85 14.10
C VAL A 71 -2.71 12.18 15.43
N PHE A 72 -3.61 13.15 15.41
CA PHE A 72 -4.48 13.41 16.55
C PHE A 72 -5.62 12.41 16.59
N THR A 73 -6.30 12.32 17.73
CA THR A 73 -7.37 11.32 17.93
C THR A 73 -8.51 11.53 16.94
N ASP A 74 -8.89 12.78 16.70
CA ASP A 74 -10.03 13.13 15.84
C ASP A 74 -9.72 12.87 14.34
N ASP A 75 -8.44 12.96 13.95
CA ASP A 75 -7.99 12.74 12.56
C ASP A 75 -7.65 11.28 12.25
N ALA A 76 -7.59 10.41 13.26
CA ALA A 76 -7.12 9.03 13.11
C ALA A 76 -8.03 8.21 12.18
N ALA A 77 -9.34 8.43 12.26
CA ALA A 77 -10.31 7.78 11.38
C ALA A 77 -10.14 8.18 9.92
N ASP A 78 -9.97 9.48 9.66
CA ASP A 78 -9.81 10.02 8.31
C ASP A 78 -8.52 9.49 7.66
N LEU A 79 -7.42 9.45 8.42
CA LEU A 79 -6.16 8.86 7.95
C LEU A 79 -6.34 7.38 7.58
N ILE A 80 -6.92 6.57 8.46
CA ILE A 80 -7.09 5.13 8.24
C ILE A 80 -7.98 4.86 7.03
N THR A 81 -9.13 5.53 6.95
CA THR A 81 -10.11 5.30 5.88
C THR A 81 -9.57 5.76 4.53
N SER A 82 -9.01 6.97 4.45
CA SER A 82 -8.45 7.53 3.21
C SER A 82 -7.28 6.70 2.67
N ALA A 83 -6.30 6.35 3.51
CA ALA A 83 -5.14 5.58 3.10
C ALA A 83 -5.51 4.14 2.69
N THR A 84 -6.42 3.49 3.43
CA THR A 84 -6.91 2.16 3.06
C THR A 84 -7.66 2.19 1.73
N ASP A 85 -8.48 3.22 1.49
CA ASP A 85 -9.21 3.36 0.23
C ASP A 85 -8.32 3.73 -0.96
N ALA A 86 -7.26 4.50 -0.74
CA ALA A 86 -6.24 4.80 -1.75
C ALA A 86 -5.39 3.56 -2.10
N ALA A 87 -5.16 2.65 -1.14
CA ALA A 87 -4.40 1.41 -1.39
C ALA A 87 -5.19 0.35 -2.18
N ARG A 88 -6.52 0.38 -2.11
CA ARG A 88 -7.42 -0.59 -2.78
C ARG A 88 -7.30 -0.61 -4.32
N PRO A 89 -7.26 0.51 -5.07
CA PRO A 89 -7.04 0.46 -6.51
C PRO A 89 -5.70 -0.18 -6.91
N ALA A 90 -4.66 -0.14 -6.06
CA ALA A 90 -3.37 -0.79 -6.34
C ALA A 90 -3.41 -2.33 -6.18
N LEU A 91 -4.17 -2.85 -5.19
CA LEU A 91 -4.28 -4.30 -4.96
C LEU A 91 -5.17 -5.00 -6.00
N THR A 92 -6.21 -4.33 -6.49
CA THR A 92 -7.05 -4.86 -7.58
C THR A 92 -6.31 -4.87 -8.93
N ALA A 93 -5.34 -3.98 -9.15
CA ALA A 93 -4.46 -4.01 -10.31
C ALA A 93 -3.38 -5.10 -10.20
N ALA A 94 -2.94 -5.45 -8.98
CA ALA A 94 -1.93 -6.49 -8.74
C ALA A 94 -2.50 -7.93 -8.76
N SER A 95 -3.82 -8.11 -8.67
CA SER A 95 -4.48 -9.43 -8.65
C SER A 95 -5.42 -9.70 -9.83
N ALA A 96 -5.56 -8.75 -10.77
CA ALA A 96 -6.04 -9.14 -12.09
C ALA A 96 -4.91 -9.90 -12.78
N PRO A 97 -5.13 -11.07 -13.41
CA PRO A 97 -4.33 -11.37 -14.58
C PRO A 97 -4.58 -10.18 -15.48
N ALA A 98 -3.59 -9.31 -15.63
CA ALA A 98 -3.60 -8.39 -16.74
C ALA A 98 -3.82 -9.30 -17.95
N GLY A 99 -5.04 -9.27 -18.51
CA GLY A 99 -5.19 -9.48 -19.92
C GLY A 99 -4.36 -8.36 -20.52
N GLU A 100 -3.05 -8.58 -20.61
CA GLU A 100 -2.15 -7.67 -21.27
C GLU A 100 -2.80 -7.40 -22.62
N PRO A 101 -2.96 -6.14 -23.04
CA PRO A 101 -3.25 -5.89 -24.44
C PRO A 101 -2.17 -6.66 -25.20
N ALA A 102 -2.57 -7.69 -25.95
CA ALA A 102 -1.66 -8.69 -26.48
C ALA A 102 -0.46 -7.96 -27.06
N ALA A 103 0.69 -8.03 -26.37
CA ALA A 103 1.85 -7.25 -26.75
C ALA A 103 2.09 -7.52 -28.23
N PRO A 104 2.23 -6.50 -29.09
CA PRO A 104 2.37 -6.71 -30.53
C PRO A 104 3.47 -7.75 -30.74
N ARG A 105 3.09 -8.87 -31.38
CA ARG A 105 3.98 -9.99 -31.64
C ARG A 105 4.49 -9.86 -33.07
N THR A 106 5.69 -10.37 -33.32
CA THR A 106 6.12 -10.60 -34.70
C THR A 106 5.24 -11.67 -35.35
N TYR A 107 5.32 -11.82 -36.66
CA TYR A 107 4.65 -12.91 -37.39
C TYR A 107 5.04 -14.30 -36.88
N ALA A 108 6.18 -14.43 -36.20
CA ALA A 108 6.67 -15.65 -35.59
C ALA A 108 6.25 -15.82 -34.11
N GLY A 109 5.33 -14.99 -33.61
CA GLY A 109 4.80 -15.09 -32.25
C GLY A 109 5.75 -14.60 -31.14
N ILE A 110 6.89 -14.00 -31.50
CA ILE A 110 7.84 -13.43 -30.54
C ILE A 110 7.29 -12.09 -30.02
N ALA A 111 7.19 -11.95 -28.70
CA ALA A 111 6.76 -10.71 -28.07
C ALA A 111 7.78 -9.58 -28.29
N VAL A 112 7.31 -8.40 -28.69
CA VAL A 112 8.17 -7.21 -28.79
C VAL A 112 8.33 -6.60 -27.39
N PRO A 113 9.56 -6.44 -26.86
CA PRO A 113 9.77 -5.79 -25.57
C PRO A 113 9.26 -4.35 -25.55
N ALA A 114 8.70 -3.91 -24.42
CA ALA A 114 8.13 -2.56 -24.29
C ALA A 114 9.13 -1.43 -24.61
N LEU A 115 10.39 -1.61 -24.24
CA LEU A 115 11.48 -0.67 -24.58
C LEU A 115 11.67 -0.52 -26.10
N VAL A 116 11.51 -1.61 -26.86
CA VAL A 116 11.63 -1.59 -28.32
C VAL A 116 10.43 -0.93 -28.98
N LEU A 117 9.23 -1.08 -28.40
CA LEU A 117 8.03 -0.41 -28.89
C LEU A 117 8.11 1.11 -28.74
N GLN A 118 8.64 1.58 -27.61
CA GLN A 118 8.83 3.02 -27.36
C GLN A 118 9.82 3.65 -28.35
N HIS A 119 10.77 2.87 -28.87
CA HIS A 119 11.83 3.30 -29.76
C HIS A 119 11.77 2.58 -31.13
N TRP A 120 10.57 2.29 -31.63
CA TRP A 120 10.36 1.44 -32.81
C TRP A 120 11.03 1.97 -34.09
N ASN A 121 11.03 3.30 -34.25
CA ASN A 121 11.61 4.01 -35.40
C ASN A 121 13.05 4.49 -35.14
N GLU A 122 13.68 4.05 -34.06
CA GLU A 122 15.05 4.39 -33.70
C GLU A 122 16.00 3.21 -33.97
N PRO A 123 17.34 3.40 -33.94
CA PRO A 123 18.31 2.33 -34.15
C PRO A 123 18.11 1.11 -33.23
N LEU A 124 17.55 1.31 -32.04
CA LEU A 124 17.17 0.24 -31.11
C LEU A 124 16.11 -0.70 -31.73
N GLY A 125 15.08 -0.13 -32.36
CA GLY A 125 14.03 -0.86 -33.06
C GLY A 125 14.55 -1.61 -34.29
N ASP A 126 15.44 -0.98 -35.06
CA ASP A 126 16.10 -1.61 -36.22
C ASP A 126 16.97 -2.80 -35.80
N GLY A 127 17.80 -2.64 -34.76
CA GLY A 127 18.67 -3.68 -34.24
C GLY A 127 17.89 -4.90 -33.75
N TRP A 128 16.77 -4.67 -33.04
CA TRP A 128 15.90 -5.76 -32.59
C TRP A 128 15.23 -6.49 -33.76
N ARG A 129 14.69 -5.75 -34.76
CA ARG A 129 14.10 -6.35 -35.97
C ARG A 129 15.10 -7.21 -36.75
N LEU A 130 16.34 -6.75 -36.87
CA LEU A 130 17.43 -7.52 -37.50
C LEU A 130 17.76 -8.78 -36.69
N GLY A 131 17.93 -8.67 -35.37
CA GLY A 131 18.23 -9.81 -34.49
C GLY A 131 17.15 -10.89 -34.51
N VAL A 132 15.87 -10.51 -34.54
CA VAL A 132 14.77 -11.47 -34.67
C VAL A 132 14.80 -12.16 -36.04
N ARG A 133 15.04 -11.41 -37.13
CA ARG A 133 15.14 -11.99 -38.48
C ARG A 133 16.30 -12.96 -38.62
N THR A 134 17.47 -12.66 -38.05
CA THR A 134 18.63 -13.58 -38.11
C THR A 134 18.41 -14.83 -37.29
N THR A 135 17.80 -14.71 -36.10
CA THR A 135 17.50 -15.86 -35.24
C THR A 135 16.49 -16.80 -35.90
N LEU A 136 15.44 -16.25 -36.53
CA LEU A 136 14.43 -17.03 -37.24
C LEU A 136 14.93 -17.61 -38.58
N ALA A 137 15.97 -17.03 -39.19
CA ALA A 137 16.58 -17.57 -40.39
C ALA A 137 17.60 -18.69 -40.11
N ALA A 138 18.04 -18.83 -38.85
CA ALA A 138 18.98 -19.86 -38.40
C ALA A 138 18.30 -21.09 -37.77
N SER A 139 16.96 -21.11 -37.74
CA SER A 139 16.12 -22.24 -37.27
C SER A 139 15.47 -22.95 -38.45
#